data_AF-A0A178BBS1-F1
#
_entry.id   AF-A0A178BBS1-F1
#
_cell.length_a   1.000
_cell.length_b   1.000
_cell.length_c   1.000
_cell.angle_alpha   90.00
_cell.angle_beta   90.00
_cell.angle_gamma   90.00
#
_symmetry.space_group_name_H-M   'P 1'
#
loop_
_entity.id
_entity.type
_entity.pdbx_description
1 polymer ?
#
loop_
_entity_poly.entity_id
_entity_poly.type
_entity_poly.pdbx_seq_one_letter_code
_entity_poly.pdbx_strand_id
1 'polypeptide(L)'
;MSFLVNPFSSNARAGGAWFCAGLVSSFPDVDDSTRVGERRQCRDQHVPGCRIFHVPLEDSSKATEVAIDDWRDQELGDSKNQVMVFQYKGKFAAVNHECPHSSYPLSNGTAFDIEDFGVVLSSGITCPQHDWSFDLYTGKADRGSYKLKIWEVQLRPGESGQASEVWVRRRQKIG
;
A
#
# COMPACT_ATOMS: atom_id res chain seq x y z
N MET A 1 40.71 10.61 26.88
CA MET A 1 40.00 9.88 25.81
C MET A 1 38.52 10.24 25.92
N SER A 2 38.14 11.39 25.35
CA SER A 2 36.76 11.87 25.42
C SER A 2 35.99 11.30 24.23
N PHE A 3 35.05 10.40 24.50
CA PHE A 3 34.11 9.92 23.49
C PHE A 3 33.10 11.04 23.22
N LEU A 4 33.22 11.68 22.06
CA LEU A 4 32.19 12.58 21.53
C LEU A 4 31.00 11.72 21.10
N VAL A 5 29.97 11.65 21.94
CA VAL A 5 28.66 11.12 21.55
C VAL A 5 27.97 12.21 20.75
N ASN A 6 27.86 12.03 19.44
CA ASN A 6 27.17 12.96 18.55
C ASN A 6 25.66 12.65 18.61
N PRO A 7 24.80 13.49 19.22
CA PRO A 7 23.40 13.14 19.50
C PRO A 7 22.47 13.30 18.29
N PHE A 8 23.01 13.56 17.10
CA PHE A 8 22.25 13.82 15.87
C PHE A 8 22.50 12.76 14.78
N SER A 9 22.47 11.48 15.16
CA SER A 9 22.50 10.39 14.18
C SER A 9 21.18 9.61 14.18
N SER A 10 20.48 9.70 13.05
CA SER A 10 19.72 8.62 12.39
C SER A 10 18.28 8.23 12.77
N ASN A 11 17.41 9.10 13.28
CA ASN A 11 15.97 8.75 13.33
C ASN A 11 15.16 9.18 12.09
N ALA A 12 15.57 10.23 11.38
CA ALA A 12 14.82 10.71 10.21
C ALA A 12 14.88 9.77 8.98
N ARG A 13 15.87 8.87 8.91
CA ARG A 13 16.02 7.90 7.80
C ARG A 13 15.20 6.62 8.01
N ALA A 14 14.94 6.22 9.26
CA ALA A 14 14.25 4.97 9.57
C ALA A 14 12.76 5.00 9.18
N GLY A 15 12.09 6.15 9.34
CA GLY A 15 10.73 6.34 8.85
C GLY A 15 10.57 6.21 7.32
N GLY A 16 11.65 6.37 6.56
CA GLY A 16 11.68 6.16 5.10
C GLY A 16 12.29 4.83 4.65
N ALA A 17 12.56 3.91 5.58
CA ALA A 17 13.13 2.61 5.26
C ALA A 17 12.19 1.78 4.38
N TRP A 18 12.79 0.94 3.53
CA TRP A 18 12.07 -0.07 2.78
C TRP A 18 11.78 -1.28 3.66
N PHE A 19 10.60 -1.86 3.53
CA PHE A 19 10.27 -3.17 4.08
C PHE A 19 9.76 -4.10 2.97
N CYS A 20 9.95 -5.40 3.15
CA CYS A 20 9.44 -6.42 2.23
C CYS A 20 7.97 -6.71 2.57
N ALA A 21 7.07 -6.49 1.61
CA ALA A 21 5.64 -6.81 1.72
C ALA A 21 5.32 -8.27 1.32
N GLY A 22 6.32 -9.02 0.86
CA GLY A 22 6.22 -10.43 0.50
C GLY A 22 6.66 -10.72 -0.94
N LEU A 23 6.49 -11.97 -1.35
CA LEU A 23 6.82 -12.43 -2.70
C LEU A 23 5.80 -11.88 -3.70
N VAL A 24 6.24 -11.50 -4.91
CA VAL A 24 5.33 -11.14 -6.01
C VAL A 24 4.27 -12.22 -6.22
N SER A 25 4.67 -13.49 -6.15
CA SER A 25 3.75 -14.61 -6.34
C SER A 25 2.74 -14.85 -5.21
N SER A 26 2.83 -14.13 -4.10
CA SER A 26 1.85 -14.18 -3.01
C SER A 26 0.70 -13.17 -3.17
N PHE A 27 0.75 -12.33 -4.20
CA PHE A 27 -0.30 -11.38 -4.55
C PHE A 27 -1.04 -11.90 -5.78
N PRO A 28 -2.34 -12.24 -5.68
CA PRO A 28 -3.14 -12.49 -6.87
C PRO A 28 -3.38 -11.16 -7.61
N ASP A 29 -3.47 -11.23 -8.93
CA ASP A 29 -3.78 -10.07 -9.74
C ASP A 29 -5.27 -9.70 -9.57
N VAL A 30 -5.53 -8.46 -9.19
CA VAL A 30 -6.86 -7.90 -8.98
C VAL A 30 -7.39 -7.37 -10.32
N ASP A 31 -8.68 -7.57 -10.56
CA ASP A 31 -9.42 -7.02 -11.70
C ASP A 31 -10.35 -5.88 -11.27
N ASP A 32 -11.09 -5.32 -12.22
CA ASP A 32 -12.05 -4.23 -12.02
C ASP A 32 -13.46 -4.73 -11.63
N SER A 33 -13.63 -6.03 -11.42
CA SER A 33 -14.95 -6.64 -11.20
C SER A 33 -15.31 -6.80 -9.72
N THR A 34 -14.30 -6.90 -8.85
CA THR A 34 -14.48 -7.29 -7.44
C THR A 34 -13.64 -6.42 -6.50
N ARG A 35 -13.96 -6.48 -5.21
CA ARG A 35 -13.28 -5.69 -4.18
C ARG A 35 -11.81 -6.08 -4.09
N VAL A 36 -10.95 -5.11 -3.83
CA VAL A 36 -9.49 -5.31 -3.73
C VAL A 36 -9.13 -6.34 -2.66
N GLY A 37 -9.85 -6.37 -1.54
CA GLY A 37 -9.66 -7.31 -0.43
C GLY A 37 -10.40 -8.65 -0.59
N GLU A 38 -11.20 -8.83 -1.65
CA GLU A 38 -11.92 -10.08 -1.91
C GLU A 38 -10.93 -11.25 -2.00
N ARG A 39 -11.30 -12.42 -1.44
CA ARG A 39 -10.46 -13.61 -1.53
C ARG A 39 -10.51 -14.18 -2.94
N ARG A 40 -9.35 -14.45 -3.52
CA ARG A 40 -9.20 -15.03 -4.85
C ARG A 40 -8.33 -16.27 -4.81
N GLN A 41 -8.57 -17.17 -5.75
CA GLN A 41 -7.71 -18.33 -5.93
C GLN A 41 -6.33 -17.88 -6.39
N CYS A 42 -5.31 -18.22 -5.62
CA CYS A 42 -3.91 -18.01 -5.94
C CYS A 42 -3.21 -19.36 -5.76
N ARG A 43 -2.90 -20.02 -6.88
CA ARG A 43 -2.44 -21.42 -6.91
C ARG A 43 -3.48 -22.33 -6.23
N ASP A 44 -3.09 -23.02 -5.15
CA ASP A 44 -3.92 -23.99 -4.43
C ASP A 44 -4.64 -23.39 -3.20
N GLN A 45 -4.56 -22.07 -3.00
CA GLN A 45 -5.11 -21.39 -1.83
C GLN A 45 -6.00 -20.21 -2.23
N HIS A 46 -6.97 -19.89 -1.38
CA HIS A 46 -7.71 -18.63 -1.49
C HIS A 46 -7.06 -17.60 -0.59
N VAL A 47 -6.48 -16.56 -1.17
CA VAL A 47 -5.81 -15.48 -0.44
C VAL A 47 -6.50 -14.15 -0.75
N PRO A 48 -6.47 -13.16 0.16
CA PRO A 48 -7.01 -11.85 -0.15
C PRO A 48 -6.28 -11.16 -1.31
N GLY A 49 -6.99 -10.34 -2.09
CA GLY A 49 -6.41 -9.59 -3.20
C GLY A 49 -5.46 -8.46 -2.80
N CYS A 50 -5.42 -8.11 -1.51
CA CYS A 50 -4.48 -7.15 -0.95
C CYS A 50 -3.91 -7.63 0.38
N ARG A 51 -2.79 -7.05 0.77
CA ARG A 51 -2.19 -7.19 2.08
C ARG A 51 -2.12 -5.84 2.76
N ILE A 52 -2.35 -5.82 4.06
CA ILE A 52 -2.33 -4.59 4.87
C ILE A 52 -1.19 -4.70 5.85
N PHE A 53 -0.43 -3.62 6.01
CA PHE A 53 0.66 -3.55 6.97
C PHE A 53 0.47 -2.33 7.86
N HIS A 54 0.52 -2.53 9.18
CA HIS A 54 0.79 -1.43 10.10
C HIS A 54 2.29 -1.11 10.02
N VAL A 55 2.61 0.14 9.74
CA VAL A 55 4.00 0.58 9.58
C VAL A 55 4.29 1.70 10.57
N PRO A 56 5.14 1.49 11.59
CA PRO A 56 5.51 2.56 12.53
C PRO A 56 6.06 3.81 11.82
N LEU A 57 5.82 4.99 12.39
CA LEU A 57 6.30 6.26 11.82
C LEU A 57 7.80 6.44 12.00
N GLU A 58 8.31 5.94 13.12
CA GLU A 58 9.70 6.06 13.55
C GLU A 58 10.59 5.13 12.73
N ASP A 59 10.09 3.94 12.41
CA ASP A 59 10.86 2.89 11.74
C ASP A 59 9.97 2.02 10.83
N SER A 60 10.05 2.26 9.53
CA SER A 60 9.29 1.51 8.53
C SER A 60 9.75 0.06 8.37
N SER A 61 10.97 -0.29 8.83
CA SER A 61 11.47 -1.68 8.74
C SER A 61 10.73 -2.63 9.68
N LYS A 62 10.05 -2.09 10.70
CA LYS A 62 9.23 -2.84 11.67
C LYS A 62 7.76 -2.96 11.22
N ALA A 63 7.52 -2.90 9.91
CA ALA A 63 6.19 -3.14 9.36
C ALA A 63 5.68 -4.54 9.76
N THR A 64 4.42 -4.63 10.14
CA THR A 64 3.76 -5.88 10.52
C THR A 64 2.49 -6.05 9.72
N GLU A 65 2.28 -7.26 9.19
CA GLU A 65 1.05 -7.57 8.45
C GLU A 65 -0.14 -7.61 9.41
N VAL A 66 -1.26 -7.02 8.98
CA VAL A 66 -2.51 -6.94 9.72
C VAL A 66 -3.58 -7.65 8.90
N ALA A 67 -4.39 -8.49 9.54
CA ALA A 67 -5.50 -9.15 8.88
C ALA A 67 -6.54 -8.12 8.42
N ILE A 68 -7.20 -8.37 7.28
CA ILE A 68 -8.19 -7.43 6.71
C ILE A 68 -9.33 -7.16 7.69
N ASP A 69 -9.76 -8.17 8.44
CA ASP A 69 -10.86 -8.03 9.39
C ASP A 69 -10.45 -7.27 10.67
N ASP A 70 -9.16 -7.24 11.00
CA ASP A 70 -8.60 -6.67 12.24
C ASP A 70 -8.01 -5.26 12.03
N TRP A 71 -8.29 -4.62 10.88
CA TRP A 71 -7.67 -3.36 10.48
C TRP A 71 -7.97 -2.16 11.42
N ARG A 72 -8.98 -2.24 12.28
CA ARG A 72 -9.30 -1.22 13.31
C ARG A 72 -8.95 -1.64 14.73
N ASP A 73 -8.21 -2.73 14.90
CA ASP A 73 -7.78 -3.15 16.22
C ASP A 73 -6.87 -2.06 16.83
N GLN A 74 -7.33 -1.48 17.95
CA GLN A 74 -6.62 -0.42 18.65
C GLN A 74 -5.33 -0.94 19.29
N GLU A 75 -5.22 -2.25 19.52
CA GLU A 75 -3.99 -2.87 20.04
C GLU A 75 -2.88 -2.96 18.99
N LEU A 76 -3.24 -2.90 17.69
CA LEU A 76 -2.29 -2.95 16.56
C LEU A 76 -1.72 -1.58 16.17
N GLY A 77 -2.15 -0.50 16.83
CA GLY A 77 -1.65 0.86 16.64
C GLY A 77 -2.60 1.79 15.88
N ASP A 78 -2.09 2.96 15.46
CA ASP A 78 -2.88 3.97 14.74
C ASP A 78 -3.18 3.49 13.31
N SER A 79 -4.46 3.26 13.00
CA SER A 79 -4.94 2.81 11.68
C SER A 79 -4.53 3.77 10.55
N LYS A 80 -4.20 5.02 10.85
CA LYS A 80 -3.67 6.01 9.89
C LYS A 80 -2.30 5.65 9.32
N ASN A 81 -1.58 4.74 9.97
CA ASN A 81 -0.26 4.25 9.56
C ASN A 81 -0.30 2.90 8.83
N GLN A 82 -1.47 2.50 8.35
CA GLN A 82 -1.64 1.31 7.53
C GLN A 82 -1.44 1.58 6.05
N VAL A 83 -0.66 0.71 5.40
CA VAL A 83 -0.52 0.66 3.94
C VAL A 83 -1.15 -0.61 3.42
N MET A 84 -1.96 -0.47 2.38
CA MET A 84 -2.53 -1.56 1.60
C MET A 84 -1.71 -1.73 0.31
N VAL A 85 -1.28 -2.96 0.05
CA VAL A 85 -0.48 -3.35 -1.11
C VAL A 85 -1.25 -4.39 -1.91
N PHE A 86 -1.38 -4.17 -3.21
CA PHE A 86 -2.08 -5.08 -4.12
C PHE A 86 -1.52 -4.99 -5.53
N GLN A 87 -1.77 -6.03 -6.33
CA GLN A 87 -1.44 -6.06 -7.74
C GLN A 87 -2.73 -5.83 -8.54
N TYR A 88 -2.71 -4.93 -9.50
CA TYR A 88 -3.84 -4.67 -10.39
C TYR A 88 -3.34 -4.60 -11.84
N LYS A 89 -3.92 -5.44 -12.70
CA LYS A 89 -3.53 -5.65 -14.11
C LYS A 89 -2.00 -5.74 -14.27
N GLY A 90 -1.39 -6.56 -13.43
CA GLY A 90 0.05 -6.84 -13.44
C GLY A 90 0.93 -5.79 -12.75
N LYS A 91 0.40 -4.64 -12.34
CA LYS A 91 1.16 -3.55 -11.69
C LYS A 91 0.89 -3.49 -10.20
N PHE A 92 1.92 -3.24 -9.40
CA PHE A 92 1.75 -3.10 -7.95
C PHE A 92 1.43 -1.66 -7.56
N ALA A 93 0.44 -1.51 -6.68
CA ALA A 93 0.10 -0.26 -6.03
C ALA A 93 0.24 -0.41 -4.51
N ALA A 94 0.69 0.66 -3.86
CA ALA A 94 0.71 0.76 -2.40
C ALA A 94 0.15 2.12 -1.97
N VAL A 95 -0.91 2.10 -1.18
CA VAL A 95 -1.64 3.29 -0.76
C VAL A 95 -2.04 3.17 0.71
N ASN A 96 -2.35 4.28 1.37
CA ASN A 96 -2.96 4.20 2.70
C ASN A 96 -4.24 3.35 2.65
N HIS A 97 -4.42 2.48 3.64
CA HIS A 97 -5.62 1.64 3.72
C HIS A 97 -6.88 2.47 4.01
N GLU A 98 -6.75 3.57 4.75
CA GLU A 98 -7.87 4.46 5.04
C GLU A 98 -8.17 5.44 3.90
N CYS A 99 -9.45 5.51 3.52
CA CYS A 99 -9.96 6.54 2.63
C CYS A 99 -9.82 7.92 3.27
N PRO A 100 -9.20 8.92 2.61
CA PRO A 100 -8.96 10.25 3.18
C PRO A 100 -10.25 11.06 3.40
N HIS A 101 -11.39 10.61 2.87
CA HIS A 101 -12.69 11.26 3.07
C HIS A 101 -13.28 10.99 4.47
N SER A 102 -13.33 9.72 4.88
CA SER A 102 -14.07 9.28 6.08
C SER A 102 -13.45 8.05 6.79
N SER A 103 -12.16 7.77 6.55
CA SER A 103 -11.43 6.62 7.11
C SER A 103 -12.11 5.27 6.89
N TYR A 104 -12.81 5.11 5.76
CA TYR A 104 -13.35 3.82 5.31
C TYR A 104 -12.23 2.93 4.75
N PRO A 105 -12.24 1.61 4.98
CA PRO A 105 -11.17 0.73 4.52
C PRO A 105 -11.23 0.56 3.00
N LEU A 106 -10.14 0.91 2.33
CA LEU A 106 -10.00 0.81 0.87
C LEU A 106 -9.79 -0.62 0.38
N SER A 107 -9.54 -1.59 1.27
CA SER A 107 -9.65 -3.01 0.91
C SER A 107 -11.06 -3.37 0.43
N ASN A 108 -12.07 -2.59 0.81
CA ASN A 108 -13.43 -2.74 0.32
C ASN A 108 -13.68 -2.00 -1.01
N GLY A 109 -12.69 -1.27 -1.53
CA GLY A 109 -12.79 -0.55 -2.80
C GLY A 109 -12.63 -1.45 -4.01
N THR A 110 -13.00 -0.91 -5.17
CA THR A 110 -12.83 -1.56 -6.48
C THR A 110 -11.80 -0.78 -7.28
N ALA A 111 -10.80 -1.48 -7.84
CA ALA A 111 -9.81 -0.86 -8.72
C ALA A 111 -10.39 -0.67 -10.12
N PHE A 112 -9.92 0.32 -10.87
CA PHE A 112 -10.40 0.61 -12.22
C PHE A 112 -9.32 1.29 -13.07
N ASP A 113 -9.47 1.26 -14.39
CA ASP A 113 -8.60 1.98 -15.31
C ASP A 113 -9.09 3.42 -15.49
N ILE A 114 -8.17 4.37 -15.39
CA ILE A 114 -8.43 5.76 -15.77
C ILE A 114 -8.06 5.88 -17.24
N GLU A 115 -9.08 5.96 -18.09
CA GLU A 115 -8.94 6.00 -19.54
C GLU A 115 -9.38 7.34 -20.11
N ASP A 116 -8.76 7.73 -21.23
CA ASP A 116 -9.23 8.82 -22.08
C ASP A 116 -9.18 8.37 -23.55
N PHE A 117 -10.31 8.43 -24.25
CA PHE A 117 -10.47 7.94 -25.63
C PHE A 117 -9.89 6.53 -25.90
N GLY A 118 -10.07 5.59 -24.97
CA GLY A 118 -9.60 4.21 -25.10
C GLY A 118 -8.11 4.00 -24.82
N VAL A 119 -7.42 5.02 -24.31
CA VAL A 119 -6.04 4.92 -23.84
C VAL A 119 -6.04 4.91 -22.31
N VAL A 120 -5.49 3.85 -21.71
CA VAL A 120 -5.28 3.77 -20.26
C VAL A 120 -4.17 4.75 -19.85
N LEU A 121 -4.55 5.83 -19.18
CA LEU A 121 -3.63 6.86 -18.69
C LEU A 121 -3.09 6.52 -17.30
N SER A 122 -3.92 5.90 -16.46
CA SER A 122 -3.61 5.59 -15.07
C SER A 122 -4.55 4.49 -14.55
N SER A 123 -4.49 4.21 -13.25
CA SER A 123 -5.40 3.32 -12.56
C SER A 123 -5.87 3.98 -11.26
N GLY A 124 -7.11 3.72 -10.87
CA GLY A 124 -7.73 4.30 -9.69
C GLY A 124 -8.33 3.25 -8.76
N ILE A 125 -8.78 3.70 -7.61
CA ILE A 125 -9.61 2.92 -6.67
C ILE A 125 -10.82 3.73 -6.24
N THR A 126 -12.00 3.11 -6.27
CA THR A 126 -13.25 3.70 -5.82
C THR A 126 -13.62 3.18 -4.43
N CYS A 127 -13.85 4.10 -3.49
CA CYS A 127 -14.36 3.79 -2.16
C CYS A 127 -15.89 3.62 -2.21
N PRO A 128 -16.47 2.49 -1.78
CA PRO A 128 -17.90 2.20 -1.94
C PRO A 128 -18.78 2.94 -0.94
N GLN A 129 -18.20 3.63 0.06
CA GLN A 129 -18.99 4.31 1.08
C GLN A 129 -19.67 5.57 0.53
N HIS A 130 -18.98 6.32 -0.32
CA HIS A 130 -19.42 7.62 -0.83
C HIS A 130 -18.99 7.87 -2.29
N ASP A 131 -18.56 6.80 -2.98
CA ASP A 131 -18.15 6.81 -4.39
C ASP A 131 -17.03 7.80 -4.74
N TRP A 132 -16.09 7.99 -3.80
CA TRP A 132 -14.87 8.76 -4.06
C TRP A 132 -13.84 7.89 -4.76
N SER A 133 -13.26 8.43 -5.83
CA SER A 133 -12.25 7.74 -6.62
C SER A 133 -10.90 8.43 -6.47
N PHE A 134 -9.84 7.65 -6.35
CA PHE A 134 -8.48 8.16 -6.19
C PHE A 134 -7.54 7.50 -7.18
N ASP A 135 -6.75 8.31 -7.87
CA ASP A 135 -5.68 7.82 -8.74
C ASP A 135 -4.57 7.17 -7.89
N LEU A 136 -4.17 5.95 -8.25
CA LEU A 136 -3.23 5.12 -7.48
C LEU A 136 -1.77 5.56 -7.56
N TYR A 137 -1.42 6.51 -8.44
CA TYR A 137 -0.05 6.97 -8.65
C TYR A 137 0.15 8.41 -8.16
N THR A 138 -0.87 9.24 -8.31
CA THR A 138 -0.86 10.65 -7.91
C THR A 138 -1.57 10.88 -6.58
N GLY A 139 -2.49 9.99 -6.20
CA GLY A 139 -3.35 10.12 -5.03
C GLY A 139 -4.48 11.13 -5.19
N LYS A 140 -4.61 11.76 -6.36
CA LYS A 140 -5.60 12.81 -6.58
C LYS A 140 -7.01 12.21 -6.55
N ALA A 141 -7.90 12.82 -5.80
CA ALA A 141 -9.33 12.50 -5.86
C ALA A 141 -9.96 12.98 -7.17
N ASP A 142 -10.98 12.28 -7.64
CA ASP A 142 -11.82 12.67 -8.78
C ASP A 142 -12.56 14.00 -8.54
N ARG A 143 -12.92 14.26 -7.28
CA ARG A 143 -13.62 15.48 -6.84
C ARG A 143 -13.00 16.04 -5.56
N GLY A 144 -13.37 17.27 -5.19
CA GLY A 144 -12.90 17.93 -3.97
C GLY A 144 -11.37 18.11 -3.89
N SER A 145 -10.86 18.28 -2.67
CA SER A 145 -9.44 18.52 -2.38
C SER A 145 -8.75 17.40 -1.59
N TYR A 146 -9.42 16.25 -1.42
CA TYR A 146 -8.84 15.10 -0.74
C TYR A 146 -7.72 14.47 -1.57
N LYS A 147 -6.73 13.90 -0.88
CA LYS A 147 -5.60 13.24 -1.51
C LYS A 147 -5.26 11.94 -0.80
N LEU A 148 -5.34 10.83 -1.51
CA LEU A 148 -4.90 9.52 -1.04
C LEU A 148 -3.38 9.50 -0.94
N LYS A 149 -2.87 8.99 0.17
CA LYS A 149 -1.43 8.89 0.38
C LYS A 149 -0.87 7.70 -0.37
N ILE A 150 0.03 7.96 -1.31
CA ILE A 150 0.71 6.96 -2.14
C ILE A 150 2.06 6.60 -1.52
N TRP A 151 2.39 5.31 -1.59
CA TRP A 151 3.65 4.75 -1.15
C TRP A 151 4.49 4.33 -2.36
N GLU A 152 5.81 4.31 -2.20
CA GLU A 152 6.69 3.84 -3.25
C GLU A 152 6.75 2.33 -3.22
N VAL A 153 6.68 1.72 -4.40
CA VAL A 153 6.82 0.27 -4.59
C VAL A 153 8.02 -0.01 -5.48
N GLN A 154 8.80 -1.01 -5.11
CA GLN A 154 9.91 -1.50 -5.90
C GLN A 154 9.86 -3.03 -5.94
N LEU A 155 9.91 -3.60 -7.15
CA LEU A 155 10.13 -5.03 -7.33
C LEU A 155 11.62 -5.30 -7.28
N ARG A 156 12.05 -6.19 -6.39
CA ARG A 156 13.46 -6.62 -6.30
C ARG A 156 13.56 -8.07 -6.72
N PRO A 157 14.52 -8.44 -7.58
CA PRO A 157 14.79 -9.84 -7.86
C PRO A 157 15.27 -10.51 -6.57
N GLY A 158 14.81 -11.74 -6.32
CA GLY A 158 15.39 -12.55 -5.26
C GLY A 158 16.83 -12.94 -5.60
N GLU A 159 17.64 -13.23 -4.58
CA GLU A 159 19.02 -13.69 -4.82
C GLU A 159 19.01 -15.09 -5.47
N SER A 160 19.89 -15.31 -6.46
CA SER A 160 20.24 -16.62 -7.04
C SER A 160 19.12 -17.68 -7.07
N GLY A 161 18.07 -17.44 -7.86
CA GLY A 161 16.96 -18.39 -8.08
C GLY A 161 15.76 -18.23 -7.14
N GLN A 162 15.80 -17.25 -6.23
CA GLN A 162 14.65 -16.89 -5.41
C GLN A 162 13.61 -16.07 -6.20
N ALA A 163 12.35 -16.18 -5.79
CA ALA A 163 11.26 -15.42 -6.38
C ALA A 163 11.40 -13.93 -6.08
N SER A 164 10.97 -13.09 -7.01
CA SER A 164 10.97 -11.63 -6.84
C SER A 164 10.09 -11.19 -5.66
N GLU A 165 10.52 -10.12 -5.00
CA GLU A 165 9.91 -9.56 -3.81
C GLU A 165 9.32 -8.17 -4.08
N VAL A 166 8.25 -7.84 -3.36
CA VAL A 166 7.61 -6.54 -3.37
C VAL A 166 8.13 -5.75 -2.18
N TRP A 167 8.81 -4.64 -2.43
CA TRP A 167 9.34 -3.75 -1.41
C TRP A 167 8.56 -2.44 -1.40
N VAL A 168 8.23 -1.95 -0.21
CA VAL A 168 7.40 -0.75 -0.03
C VAL A 168 8.07 0.23 0.93
N ARG A 169 7.91 1.54 0.69
CA ARG A 169 8.33 2.59 1.64
C ARG A 169 7.44 3.82 1.56
N ARG A 170 7.47 4.65 2.61
CA ARG A 170 6.84 5.97 2.60
C ARG A 170 7.49 6.83 1.52
N ARG A 171 6.66 7.49 0.70
CA ARG A 171 7.14 8.48 -0.27
C ARG A 171 7.82 9.63 0.45
N GLN A 172 9.07 9.91 0.08
CA GLN A 172 9.80 11.05 0.65
C GLN A 172 9.27 12.35 0.05
N LYS A 173 9.08 13.38 0.88
CA LYS A 173 8.84 14.74 0.36
C LYS A 173 10.17 15.21 -0.24
N ILE A 174 10.22 15.32 -1.57
CA ILE A 174 11.29 16.06 -2.23
C ILE A 174 11.02 17.53 -1.88
N GLY A 175 11.89 18.10 -1.05
CA GLY A 175 11.82 19.50 -0.61
C GLY A 175 12.17 20.47 -1.72
#